data_AF-A0A956MZI1-F1
#
_entry.id   AF-A0A956MZI1-F1
#
_cell.length_a   1.000
_cell.length_b   1.000
_cell.length_c   1.000
_cell.angle_alpha   90.00
_cell.angle_beta   90.00
_cell.angle_gamma   90.00
#
_symmetry.space_group_name_H-M   'P 1'
#
loop_
_entity.id
_entity.type
_entity.pdbx_description
1 polymer ?
#
loop_
_entity_poly.entity_id
_entity_poly.type
_entity_poly.pdbx_seq_one_letter_code
_entity_poly.pdbx_strand_id
1 'polypeptide(L)'
;MFKIFKIIGGLLIFIFVLIGILSSFKGSVSPDLLIKQTDSYSYLKNNKEAYAKCYNSINYPTTNIKVISLKYYVGATEEFKQKVKDTENSLINSVNEKCIKPVNDYENTYTTLINTTKDINNKNRSLFDKLVGLKPEDAEQIYNDVQPQYARLSQGFNTGYYTEEEIQSYFKEKLGF
;
A
#
# COMPACT_ATOMS: atom_id res chain seq x y z
N MET A 1 -42.52 -1.70 -0.36
CA MET A 1 -41.18 -1.41 -0.94
C MET A 1 -40.87 0.09 -1.12
N PHE A 2 -41.83 1.03 -0.96
CA PHE A 2 -41.62 2.47 -1.21
C PHE A 2 -41.26 3.35 0.01
N LYS A 3 -41.29 2.84 1.24
CA LYS A 3 -41.03 3.64 2.46
C LYS A 3 -39.54 3.72 2.87
N ILE A 4 -38.71 2.77 2.44
CA ILE A 4 -37.29 2.69 2.82
C ILE A 4 -36.44 3.73 2.07
N PHE A 5 -36.77 4.04 0.81
CA PHE A 5 -36.05 5.03 0.00
C PHE A 5 -36.18 6.47 0.51
N LYS A 6 -37.29 6.84 1.16
CA LYS A 6 -37.46 8.18 1.75
C LYS A 6 -36.58 8.42 2.98
N ILE A 7 -36.29 7.37 3.75
CA ILE A 7 -35.43 7.46 4.95
C ILE A 7 -33.96 7.62 4.54
N ILE A 8 -33.52 6.89 3.52
CA ILE A 8 -32.14 6.96 3.00
C ILE A 8 -31.88 8.30 2.29
N GLY A 9 -32.84 8.78 1.49
CA GLY A 9 -32.75 10.11 0.86
C GLY A 9 -32.77 11.25 1.88
N GLY A 10 -33.56 11.14 2.96
CA GLY A 10 -33.59 12.10 4.06
C GLY A 10 -32.30 12.13 4.88
N LEU A 11 -31.67 10.97 5.12
CA LEU A 11 -30.40 10.87 5.86
C LEU A 11 -29.23 11.50 5.10
N LEU A 12 -29.15 11.31 3.78
CA LEU A 12 -28.13 11.94 2.95
C LEU A 12 -28.29 13.46 2.91
N ILE A 13 -29.52 13.96 2.77
CA ILE A 13 -29.79 15.41 2.81
C ILE A 13 -29.45 15.98 4.20
N PHE A 14 -29.72 15.27 5.29
CA PHE A 14 -29.36 15.71 6.64
C PHE A 14 -27.84 15.77 6.85
N ILE A 15 -27.08 14.82 6.29
CA ILE A 15 -25.61 14.84 6.32
C ILE A 15 -25.07 16.04 5.52
N PHE A 16 -25.59 16.32 4.32
CA PHE A 16 -25.16 17.48 3.53
C PHE A 16 -25.55 18.82 4.17
N VAL A 17 -26.72 18.90 4.83
CA VAL A 17 -27.14 20.08 5.60
C VAL A 17 -26.27 20.24 6.85
N LEU A 18 -25.89 19.16 7.54
CA LEU A 18 -24.92 19.21 8.62
C LEU A 18 -23.55 19.66 8.14
N ILE A 19 -23.05 19.15 7.01
CA ILE A 19 -21.78 19.57 6.40
C ILE A 19 -21.84 21.06 6.01
N GLY A 20 -22.96 21.53 5.46
CA GLY A 20 -23.19 22.94 5.12
C GLY A 20 -23.23 23.85 6.36
N ILE A 21 -23.95 23.46 7.40
CA ILE A 21 -24.00 24.18 8.68
C ILE A 21 -22.62 24.18 9.35
N LEU A 22 -21.90 23.05 9.30
CA LEU A 22 -20.54 22.93 9.84
C LEU A 22 -19.54 23.80 9.09
N SER A 23 -19.66 23.96 7.76
CA SER A 23 -18.79 24.83 6.95
C SER A 23 -18.87 26.32 7.31
N SER A 24 -19.88 26.71 8.09
CA SER A 24 -20.08 28.08 8.60
C SER A 24 -19.34 28.33 9.92
N PHE A 25 -18.83 27.29 10.59
CA PHE A 25 -18.07 27.42 11.83
C PHE A 25 -16.58 27.59 11.53
N LYS A 26 -15.95 28.66 12.05
CA LYS A 26 -14.48 28.78 12.15
C LYS A 26 -13.94 27.57 12.92
N GLY A 27 -13.47 26.54 12.21
CA GLY A 27 -13.04 25.26 12.78
C GLY A 27 -13.46 24.02 11.99
N SER A 28 -14.25 24.15 10.92
CA SER A 28 -14.62 23.03 10.06
C SER A 28 -13.42 22.39 9.35
N VAL A 29 -13.54 21.11 9.04
CA VAL A 29 -12.58 20.40 8.19
C VAL A 29 -12.52 21.08 6.82
N SER A 30 -11.33 21.33 6.29
CA SER A 30 -11.17 21.95 4.98
C SER A 30 -11.47 20.93 3.87
N PRO A 31 -12.08 21.37 2.74
CA PRO A 31 -12.27 20.52 1.57
C PRO A 31 -10.98 19.82 1.12
N ASP A 32 -9.84 20.51 1.19
CA ASP A 32 -8.53 19.97 0.81
C ASP A 32 -8.13 18.74 1.63
N LEU A 33 -8.47 18.69 2.92
CA LEU A 33 -8.17 17.52 3.76
C LEU A 33 -9.05 16.32 3.37
N LEU A 34 -10.33 16.57 3.05
CA LEU A 34 -11.25 15.52 2.60
C LEU A 34 -10.84 14.96 1.23
N ILE A 35 -10.44 15.84 0.31
CA ILE A 35 -9.91 15.47 -1.00
C ILE A 35 -8.65 14.63 -0.82
N LYS A 36 -7.68 15.12 -0.03
CA LYS A 36 -6.43 14.41 0.24
C LYS A 36 -6.65 13.03 0.86
N GLN A 37 -7.58 12.90 1.81
CA GLN A 37 -7.95 11.61 2.42
C GLN A 37 -8.54 10.66 1.37
N THR A 38 -9.47 11.16 0.54
CA THR A 38 -10.15 10.39 -0.50
C THR A 38 -9.17 9.93 -1.59
N ASP A 39 -8.32 10.83 -2.08
CA ASP A 39 -7.31 10.53 -3.09
C ASP A 39 -6.30 9.51 -2.58
N SER A 40 -5.84 9.65 -1.33
CA SER A 40 -4.92 8.70 -0.71
C SER A 40 -5.56 7.31 -0.59
N TYR A 41 -6.80 7.23 -0.12
CA TYR A 41 -7.52 5.95 -0.03
C TYR A 41 -7.75 5.31 -1.40
N SER A 42 -8.16 6.10 -2.39
CA SER A 42 -8.38 5.65 -3.77
C SER A 42 -7.09 5.11 -4.40
N TYR A 43 -5.97 5.83 -4.25
CA TYR A 43 -4.66 5.38 -4.69
C TYR A 43 -4.30 4.03 -4.07
N LEU A 44 -4.42 3.88 -2.75
CA LEU A 44 -4.06 2.65 -2.06
C LEU A 44 -4.93 1.48 -2.53
N LYS A 45 -6.24 1.69 -2.66
CA LYS A 45 -7.15 0.64 -3.13
C LYS A 45 -6.80 0.16 -4.54
N ASN A 46 -6.49 1.09 -5.45
CA ASN A 46 -6.17 0.78 -6.84
C ASN A 46 -4.76 0.18 -7.02
N ASN A 47 -3.84 0.44 -6.09
CA ASN A 47 -2.45 -0.02 -6.17
C ASN A 47 -2.13 -1.18 -5.23
N LYS A 48 -3.12 -1.72 -4.52
CA LYS A 48 -2.94 -2.78 -3.50
C LYS A 48 -2.26 -4.03 -4.05
N GLU A 49 -2.69 -4.52 -5.21
CA GLU A 49 -2.12 -5.72 -5.84
C GLU A 49 -0.71 -5.46 -6.39
N ALA A 50 -0.50 -4.29 -6.99
CA ALA A 50 0.81 -3.87 -7.48
C ALA A 50 1.82 -3.73 -6.32
N TYR A 51 1.38 -3.15 -5.20
CA TYR A 51 2.15 -3.11 -3.96
C TYR A 51 2.49 -4.51 -3.47
N ALA A 52 1.50 -5.40 -3.36
CA ALA A 52 1.73 -6.78 -2.92
C ALA A 52 2.73 -7.50 -3.83
N LYS A 53 2.59 -7.39 -5.16
CA LYS A 53 3.53 -7.98 -6.12
C LYS A 53 4.94 -7.40 -5.98
N CYS A 54 5.09 -6.08 -5.84
CA CYS A 54 6.40 -5.42 -5.68
C CYS A 54 7.05 -5.79 -4.34
N TYR A 55 6.30 -5.69 -3.25
CA TYR A 55 6.74 -6.07 -1.91
C TYR A 55 7.16 -7.53 -1.88
N ASN A 56 6.33 -8.42 -2.43
CA ASN A 56 6.66 -9.83 -2.50
C ASN A 56 7.89 -10.04 -3.37
N SER A 57 8.04 -9.31 -4.49
CA SER A 57 9.21 -9.43 -5.38
C SER A 57 10.55 -9.08 -4.74
N ILE A 58 10.56 -8.04 -3.90
CA ILE A 58 11.75 -7.65 -3.14
C ILE A 58 12.08 -8.67 -2.05
N ASN A 59 11.05 -9.24 -1.39
CA ASN A 59 11.23 -10.03 -0.17
C ASN A 59 11.28 -11.57 -0.39
N TYR A 60 10.65 -12.11 -1.45
CA TYR A 60 10.53 -13.57 -1.67
C TYR A 60 11.27 -14.09 -2.93
N PRO A 61 11.16 -13.50 -4.13
CA PRO A 61 12.01 -13.87 -5.26
C PRO A 61 13.50 -13.64 -5.02
N THR A 62 13.91 -12.70 -4.17
CA THR A 62 15.32 -12.64 -3.73
C THR A 62 15.76 -13.93 -3.03
N THR A 63 14.85 -14.64 -2.35
CA THR A 63 15.09 -16.00 -1.85
C THR A 63 15.20 -17.00 -3.00
N ASN A 64 14.31 -16.98 -4.00
CA ASN A 64 14.38 -17.90 -5.14
C ASN A 64 15.65 -17.69 -5.98
N ILE A 65 16.04 -16.44 -6.21
CA ILE A 65 17.29 -16.07 -6.89
C ILE A 65 18.48 -16.68 -6.13
N LYS A 66 18.53 -16.54 -4.80
CA LYS A 66 19.59 -17.13 -3.97
C LYS A 66 19.58 -18.65 -3.98
N VAL A 67 18.40 -19.27 -3.91
CA VAL A 67 18.27 -20.75 -3.95
C VAL A 67 18.73 -21.29 -5.30
N ILE A 68 18.39 -20.61 -6.40
CA ILE A 68 18.85 -21.00 -7.74
C ILE A 68 20.35 -20.74 -7.89
N SER A 69 20.86 -19.59 -7.42
CA SER A 69 22.29 -19.27 -7.51
C SER A 69 23.14 -20.33 -6.80
N LEU A 70 22.71 -20.78 -5.60
CA LEU A 70 23.37 -21.85 -4.83
C LEU A 70 23.60 -23.15 -5.63
N LYS A 71 22.72 -23.50 -6.58
CA LYS A 71 22.88 -24.70 -7.44
C LYS A 71 24.17 -24.63 -8.27
N TYR A 72 24.66 -23.42 -8.58
CA TYR A 72 25.86 -23.18 -9.36
C TYR A 72 27.14 -23.06 -8.52
N TYR A 73 27.05 -23.06 -7.18
CA TYR A 73 28.22 -22.96 -6.31
C TYR A 73 28.92 -24.30 -6.05
N VAL A 74 28.19 -25.42 -6.15
CA VAL A 74 28.71 -26.75 -5.79
C VAL A 74 29.75 -27.20 -6.81
N GLY A 75 31.00 -27.39 -6.37
CA GLY A 75 32.10 -27.84 -7.22
C GLY A 75 32.67 -26.78 -8.17
N ALA A 76 32.20 -25.53 -8.08
CA ALA A 76 32.65 -24.42 -8.93
C ALA A 76 34.01 -23.83 -8.50
N THR A 77 34.74 -23.28 -9.47
CA THR A 77 35.92 -22.43 -9.22
C THR A 77 35.51 -21.09 -8.60
N GLU A 78 36.43 -20.42 -7.90
CA GLU A 78 36.15 -19.08 -7.34
C GLU A 78 35.79 -18.05 -8.40
N GLU A 79 36.41 -18.11 -9.59
CA GLU A 79 36.06 -17.25 -10.73
C GLU A 79 34.61 -17.45 -11.17
N PHE A 80 34.17 -18.71 -11.27
CA PHE A 80 32.79 -19.01 -11.63
C PHE A 80 31.80 -18.59 -10.53
N LYS A 81 32.14 -18.81 -9.25
CA LYS A 81 31.33 -18.31 -8.12
C LYS A 81 31.15 -16.80 -8.14
N GLN A 82 32.17 -16.05 -8.56
CA GLN A 82 32.07 -14.60 -8.72
C GLN A 82 31.09 -14.24 -9.84
N LYS A 83 31.16 -14.92 -11.00
CA LYS A 83 30.21 -14.74 -12.11
C LYS A 83 28.75 -15.04 -11.69
N VAL A 84 28.54 -16.08 -10.88
CA VAL A 84 27.23 -16.41 -10.29
C VAL A 84 26.74 -15.28 -9.38
N LYS A 85 27.61 -14.75 -8.52
CA LYS A 85 27.29 -13.63 -7.62
C LYS A 85 26.94 -12.35 -8.37
N ASP A 86 27.67 -12.04 -9.45
CA ASP A 86 27.39 -10.86 -10.27
C ASP A 86 26.07 -11.00 -11.03
N THR A 87 25.76 -12.22 -11.49
CA THR A 87 24.47 -12.57 -12.11
C THR A 87 23.32 -12.42 -11.11
N GLU A 88 23.48 -12.94 -9.89
CA GLU A 88 22.54 -12.78 -8.78
C GLU A 88 22.28 -11.30 -8.49
N ASN A 89 23.34 -10.52 -8.25
CA ASN A 89 23.22 -9.09 -7.93
C ASN A 89 22.54 -8.30 -9.05
N SER A 90 22.85 -8.61 -10.30
CA SER A 90 22.22 -7.96 -11.46
C SER A 90 20.70 -8.20 -11.48
N LEU A 91 20.25 -9.43 -11.23
CA LEU A 91 18.82 -9.73 -11.20
C LEU A 91 18.11 -9.10 -10.00
N ILE A 92 18.74 -9.12 -8.81
CA ILE A 92 18.22 -8.44 -7.60
C ILE A 92 18.08 -6.94 -7.84
N ASN A 93 19.07 -6.30 -8.48
CA ASN A 93 19.01 -4.89 -8.81
C ASN A 93 17.87 -4.58 -9.78
N SER A 94 17.65 -5.41 -10.80
CA SER A 94 16.53 -5.24 -11.72
C SER A 94 15.16 -5.35 -11.03
N VAL A 95 15.02 -6.23 -10.04
CA VAL A 95 13.82 -6.30 -9.20
C VAL A 95 13.65 -5.01 -8.39
N ASN A 96 14.71 -4.54 -7.75
CA ASN A 96 14.70 -3.35 -6.91
C ASN A 96 14.33 -2.08 -7.70
N GLU A 97 14.92 -1.88 -8.88
CA GLU A 97 14.62 -0.75 -9.76
C GLU A 97 13.13 -0.68 -10.12
N LYS A 98 12.50 -1.83 -10.33
CA LYS A 98 11.07 -1.93 -10.66
C LYS A 98 10.16 -1.73 -9.44
N CYS A 99 10.58 -2.21 -8.27
CA CYS A 99 9.66 -2.45 -7.14
C CYS A 99 9.80 -1.43 -6.00
N ILE A 100 10.97 -0.80 -5.81
CA ILE A 100 11.20 0.09 -4.66
C ILE A 100 10.25 1.28 -4.68
N LYS A 101 10.11 1.95 -5.83
CA LYS A 101 9.25 3.13 -5.94
C LYS A 101 7.78 2.81 -5.64
N PRO A 102 7.14 1.79 -6.27
CA PRO A 102 5.77 1.40 -5.93
C PRO A 102 5.55 1.08 -4.44
N VAL A 103 6.51 0.39 -3.80
CA VAL A 103 6.46 0.08 -2.36
C VAL A 103 6.47 1.36 -1.53
N ASN A 104 7.44 2.23 -1.78
CA ASN A 104 7.59 3.49 -1.05
C ASN A 104 6.39 4.41 -1.26
N ASP A 105 5.90 4.54 -2.50
CA ASP A 105 4.74 5.39 -2.80
C ASP A 105 3.49 4.90 -2.06
N TYR A 106 3.28 3.58 -2.00
CA TYR A 106 2.16 3.00 -1.25
C TYR A 106 2.27 3.27 0.25
N GLU A 107 3.44 3.02 0.86
CA GLU A 107 3.63 3.20 2.31
C GLU A 107 3.58 4.68 2.73
N ASN A 108 4.13 5.58 1.91
CA ASN A 108 4.04 7.02 2.10
C ASN A 108 2.60 7.52 1.93
N THR A 109 1.86 6.98 0.97
CA THR A 109 0.44 7.33 0.78
C THR A 109 -0.41 6.82 1.94
N TYR A 110 -0.13 5.62 2.47
CA TYR A 110 -0.80 5.11 3.67
C TYR A 110 -0.52 6.00 4.90
N THR A 111 0.73 6.40 5.10
CA THR A 111 1.09 7.35 6.16
C THR A 111 0.35 8.68 5.99
N THR A 112 0.25 9.16 4.76
CA THR A 112 -0.51 10.38 4.42
C THR A 112 -2.00 10.23 4.75
N LEU A 113 -2.61 9.09 4.42
CA LEU A 113 -4.01 8.78 4.73
C LEU A 113 -4.25 8.81 6.26
N ILE A 114 -3.40 8.15 7.04
CA ILE A 114 -3.55 8.08 8.50
C ILE A 114 -3.36 9.47 9.13
N ASN A 115 -2.35 10.23 8.73
CA ASN A 115 -2.12 11.57 9.26
C ASN A 115 -3.27 12.51 8.89
N THR A 116 -3.75 12.47 7.64
CA THR A 116 -4.89 13.29 7.20
C THR A 116 -6.16 12.93 7.97
N THR A 117 -6.38 11.64 8.23
CA THR A 117 -7.52 11.16 9.05
C THR A 117 -7.43 11.65 10.49
N LYS A 118 -6.23 11.59 11.10
CA LYS A 118 -5.99 12.14 12.44
C LYS A 118 -6.26 13.64 12.50
N ASP A 119 -5.82 14.40 11.50
CA ASP A 119 -6.08 15.85 11.42
C ASP A 119 -7.58 16.16 11.30
N ILE A 120 -8.30 15.40 10.48
CA ILE A 120 -9.76 15.50 10.34
C ILE A 120 -10.44 15.20 11.68
N ASN A 121 -10.06 14.11 12.34
CA ASN A 121 -10.63 13.71 13.63
C ASN A 121 -10.33 14.74 14.73
N ASN A 122 -9.10 15.28 14.78
CA ASN A 122 -8.72 16.31 15.75
C ASN A 122 -9.51 17.60 15.52
N LYS A 123 -9.72 18.01 14.26
CA LYS A 123 -10.56 19.19 13.94
C LYS A 123 -12.01 18.95 14.32
N ASN A 124 -12.57 17.79 13.99
CA ASN A 124 -13.92 17.42 14.37
C ASN A 124 -14.08 17.38 15.89
N ARG A 125 -13.16 16.74 16.62
CA ARG A 125 -13.15 16.71 18.08
C ARG A 125 -13.04 18.10 18.69
N SER A 126 -12.18 18.97 18.17
CA SER A 126 -12.11 20.37 18.64
C SER A 126 -13.44 21.10 18.48
N LEU A 127 -14.17 20.82 17.40
CA LEU A 127 -15.47 21.41 17.13
C LEU A 127 -16.58 20.80 18.01
N PHE A 128 -16.60 19.47 18.20
CA PHE A 128 -17.53 18.78 19.10
C PHE A 128 -17.28 19.13 20.58
N ASP A 129 -16.03 19.15 21.04
CA ASP A 129 -15.68 19.58 22.40
C ASP A 129 -16.15 21.03 22.65
N LYS A 130 -16.02 21.93 21.65
CA LYS A 130 -16.51 23.32 21.74
C LYS A 130 -18.04 23.44 21.74
N LEU A 131 -18.75 22.56 21.03
CA LEU A 131 -20.20 22.67 20.85
C LEU A 131 -21.01 21.89 21.89
N VAL A 132 -20.54 20.71 22.29
CA VAL A 132 -21.31 19.77 23.12
C VAL A 132 -20.53 19.22 24.33
N GLY A 133 -19.24 19.53 24.48
CA GLY A 133 -18.42 19.09 25.62
C GLY A 133 -18.21 17.56 25.70
N LEU A 134 -18.38 16.85 24.58
CA LEU A 134 -18.25 15.40 24.48
C LEU A 134 -17.07 15.03 23.57
N LYS A 135 -16.25 14.06 24.03
CA LYS A 135 -15.14 13.51 23.23
C LYS A 135 -15.65 12.39 22.31
N PRO A 136 -15.47 12.47 20.98
CA PRO A 136 -15.80 11.40 20.06
C PRO A 136 -14.85 10.19 20.21
N GLU A 137 -15.32 8.99 19.85
CA GLU A 137 -14.52 7.75 19.77
C GLU A 137 -13.48 7.80 18.64
N ASP A 138 -12.35 7.11 18.84
CA ASP A 138 -11.20 7.13 17.92
C ASP A 138 -11.49 6.35 16.61
N ALA A 139 -11.55 7.06 15.48
CA ALA A 139 -11.86 6.49 14.17
C ALA A 139 -10.67 5.76 13.48
N GLU A 140 -9.66 5.32 14.23
CA GLU A 140 -8.43 4.72 13.68
C GLU A 140 -8.65 3.37 12.96
N GLN A 141 -9.79 2.70 13.16
CA GLN A 141 -10.07 1.37 12.59
C GLN A 141 -10.53 1.34 11.12
N ILE A 142 -10.69 2.49 10.45
CA ILE A 142 -11.42 2.56 9.16
C ILE A 142 -10.59 2.01 7.97
N TYR A 143 -9.26 1.94 8.04
CA TYR A 143 -8.40 1.70 6.86
C TYR A 143 -7.55 0.42 6.92
N ASN A 144 -8.00 -0.59 7.67
CA ASN A 144 -7.32 -1.88 7.76
C ASN A 144 -7.21 -2.58 6.40
N ASP A 145 -8.17 -2.40 5.49
CA ASP A 145 -8.18 -3.05 4.18
C ASP A 145 -7.03 -2.61 3.26
N VAL A 146 -6.47 -1.41 3.48
CA VAL A 146 -5.37 -0.82 2.70
C VAL A 146 -4.06 -0.73 3.45
N GLN A 147 -4.02 -1.10 4.73
CA GLN A 147 -2.79 -1.05 5.52
C GLN A 147 -1.71 -1.99 4.95
N PRO A 148 -0.43 -1.56 4.85
CA PRO A 148 0.66 -2.31 4.22
C PRO A 148 0.73 -3.80 4.61
N GLN A 149 0.59 -4.12 5.90
CA GLN A 149 0.66 -5.49 6.40
C GLN A 149 -0.46 -6.42 5.90
N TYR A 150 -1.62 -5.87 5.56
CA TYR A 150 -2.75 -6.61 4.98
C TYR A 150 -2.74 -6.50 3.46
N ALA A 151 -2.29 -5.37 2.92
CA ALA A 151 -2.13 -5.16 1.48
C ALA A 151 -1.18 -6.19 0.86
N ARG A 152 -0.04 -6.48 1.51
CA ARG A 152 0.90 -7.52 1.04
C ARG A 152 0.30 -8.93 0.97
N LEU A 153 -0.78 -9.20 1.70
CA LEU A 153 -1.49 -10.48 1.71
C LEU A 153 -2.59 -10.56 0.64
N SER A 154 -2.82 -9.50 -0.12
CA SER A 154 -3.79 -9.51 -1.24
C SER A 154 -3.38 -10.41 -2.39
N GLN A 155 -2.12 -10.83 -2.41
CA GLN A 155 -1.57 -11.77 -3.36
C GLN A 155 -0.83 -12.87 -2.60
N GLY A 156 -0.69 -14.05 -3.22
CA GLY A 156 0.12 -15.14 -2.66
C GLY A 156 1.58 -14.71 -2.50
N PHE A 157 2.27 -15.20 -1.46
CA PHE A 157 3.68 -14.86 -1.23
C PHE A 157 4.61 -15.27 -2.38
N ASN A 158 4.17 -16.19 -3.22
CA ASN A 158 4.86 -16.67 -4.42
C ASN A 158 4.60 -15.82 -5.68
N THR A 159 3.78 -14.75 -5.62
CA THR A 159 3.51 -13.89 -6.77
C THR A 159 4.58 -12.78 -6.87
N GLY A 160 5.60 -13.03 -7.68
CA GLY A 160 6.67 -12.06 -7.98
C GLY A 160 6.63 -11.54 -9.42
N TYR A 161 7.58 -10.65 -9.76
CA TYR A 161 7.85 -10.26 -11.15
C TYR A 161 8.57 -11.31 -11.97
N TYR A 162 9.23 -12.25 -11.31
CA TYR A 162 9.93 -13.36 -11.95
C TYR A 162 9.43 -14.67 -11.34
N THR A 163 9.00 -15.56 -12.21
CA THR A 163 8.75 -16.98 -11.92
C THR A 163 10.06 -17.71 -11.67
N GLU A 164 9.98 -18.92 -11.10
CA GLU A 164 11.17 -19.75 -10.93
C GLU A 164 11.80 -20.09 -12.30
N GLU A 165 10.98 -20.39 -13.32
CA GLU A 165 11.47 -20.70 -14.67
C GLU A 165 12.19 -19.53 -15.34
N GLU A 166 11.70 -18.29 -15.14
CA GLU A 166 12.36 -17.09 -15.66
C GLU A 166 13.70 -16.84 -14.95
N ILE A 167 13.78 -17.06 -13.64
CA ILE A 167 15.05 -16.94 -12.91
C ILE A 167 16.03 -18.01 -13.40
N GLN A 168 15.59 -19.26 -13.55
CA GLN A 168 16.45 -20.33 -14.05
C GLN A 168 16.96 -20.04 -15.47
N SER A 169 16.08 -19.57 -16.37
CA SER A 169 16.44 -19.17 -17.73
C SER A 169 17.46 -18.04 -17.73
N TYR A 170 17.27 -17.04 -16.86
CA TYR A 170 18.21 -15.92 -16.71
C TYR A 170 19.61 -16.39 -16.29
N PHE A 171 19.71 -17.28 -15.29
CA PHE A 171 20.99 -17.83 -14.86
C PHE A 171 21.67 -18.68 -15.94
N LYS A 172 20.91 -19.52 -16.65
CA LYS A 172 21.44 -20.32 -17.77
C LYS A 172 22.05 -19.42 -18.85
N GLU A 173 21.31 -18.41 -19.30
CA GLU A 173 21.76 -17.45 -20.32
C GLU A 173 23.04 -16.72 -19.88
N LYS A 174 23.06 -16.14 -18.67
CA LYS A 174 24.20 -15.35 -18.20
C LYS A 174 25.43 -16.18 -17.88
N LEU A 175 25.24 -17.43 -17.44
CA LEU A 175 26.35 -18.30 -17.08
C LEU A 175 26.88 -19.10 -18.29
N GLY A 176 26.07 -19.30 -19.34
CA GLY A 176 26.45 -19.97 -20.58
C GLY A 176 26.08 -21.46 -20.62
N PHE A 177 24.89 -21.82 -20.10
CA PHE A 177 24.33 -23.19 -20.13
C PHE A 177 23.08 -23.28 -21.00
#